data_AF-A0A165EZN0-F1
#
_entry.id   AF-A0A165EZN0-F1
#
_cell.length_a   1.000
_cell.length_b   1.000
_cell.length_c   1.000
_cell.angle_alpha   90.00
_cell.angle_beta   90.00
_cell.angle_gamma   90.00
#
_symmetry.space_group_name_H-M   'P 1'
#
loop_
_entity.id
_entity.type
_entity.pdbx_description
1 polymer ?
#
loop_
_entity_poly.entity_id
_entity_poly.type
_entity_poly.pdbx_seq_one_letter_code
_entity_poly.pdbx_strand_id
1 'polypeptide(L)'
;MPQVMHSRPSSRKPSPSSLSTLSGVSQLSQISEEGSQKTAVLALERAHAVATVRREQRERAFVDPNANFFVRKWLLFESTFALSMLEPWEKVLVLALCFFLVALLATGVFRYLPFHLQFINRRTRFYILGDEHAPLSAVATLVGARWL
;
A
#
# COMPACT_ATOMS: atom_id res chain seq x y z
N MET A 1 34.46 42.85 -14.27
CA MET A 1 33.35 43.65 -13.71
C MET A 1 32.54 42.78 -12.74
N PRO A 2 32.78 42.83 -11.42
CA PRO A 2 31.76 42.45 -10.44
C PRO A 2 31.37 43.64 -9.53
N GLN A 3 30.06 43.87 -9.40
CA GLN A 3 29.44 45.00 -8.71
C GLN A 3 29.16 44.69 -7.22
N VAL A 4 29.75 45.52 -6.36
CA VAL A 4 29.15 46.27 -5.23
C VAL A 4 28.26 45.54 -4.19
N MET A 5 28.92 45.16 -3.09
CA MET A 5 28.72 45.59 -1.69
C MET A 5 27.42 46.34 -1.31
N HIS A 6 26.59 45.73 -0.44
CA HIS A 6 25.76 46.46 0.52
C HIS A 6 25.84 45.83 1.91
N SER A 7 26.06 46.70 2.89
CA SER A 7 26.38 46.41 4.29
C SER A 7 25.26 46.86 5.23
N ARG A 8 24.85 45.94 6.14
CA ARG A 8 24.39 46.12 7.55
C ARG A 8 23.12 46.97 7.82
N PRO A 9 22.29 46.67 8.87
CA PRO A 9 22.76 46.72 10.26
C PRO A 9 22.19 45.74 11.29
N SER A 10 23.00 45.62 12.34
CA SER A 10 22.79 45.10 13.68
C SER A 10 21.52 45.68 14.35
N SER A 11 20.69 44.82 14.92
CA SER A 11 19.72 45.20 15.96
C SER A 11 19.88 44.28 17.17
N ARG A 12 20.62 44.79 18.17
CA ARG A 12 20.67 44.26 19.54
C ARG A 12 19.31 44.52 20.19
N LYS A 13 18.67 43.49 20.71
CA LYS A 13 17.59 43.66 21.70
C LYS A 13 18.20 43.77 23.11
N PRO A 14 17.71 44.68 23.97
CA PRO A 14 18.32 45.00 25.25
C PRO A 14 17.89 44.05 26.37
N SER A 15 18.77 43.94 27.38
CA SER A 15 18.58 43.23 28.64
C SER A 15 17.50 43.88 29.54
N PRO A 16 16.90 43.12 30.48
CA PRO A 16 15.88 43.61 31.39
C PRO A 16 16.49 44.00 32.74
N SER A 17 16.52 45.29 33.09
CA SER A 17 16.69 45.74 34.48
C SER A 17 16.67 47.25 34.58
N SER A 18 15.54 47.82 35.01
CA SER A 18 15.47 48.84 36.05
C SER A 18 14.04 49.37 36.18
N LEU A 19 13.74 49.86 37.39
CA LEU A 19 12.57 50.63 37.82
C LEU A 19 11.39 49.83 38.41
N SER A 20 11.68 49.33 39.61
CA SER A 20 10.78 49.40 40.76
C SER A 20 10.21 50.81 40.97
N THR A 21 8.93 51.04 40.71
CA THR A 21 8.10 52.01 41.46
C THR A 21 6.60 51.75 41.21
N LEU A 22 5.78 51.96 42.24
CA LEU A 22 4.30 51.87 42.32
C LEU A 22 3.71 50.53 42.79
N SER A 23 4.02 50.19 44.04
CA SER A 23 3.38 49.16 44.86
C SER A 23 2.01 49.62 45.43
N GLY A 24 0.98 49.76 44.60
CA GLY A 24 -0.32 50.22 45.12
C GLY A 24 -1.59 49.67 44.48
N VAL A 25 -1.54 49.10 43.26
CA VAL A 25 -2.77 48.75 42.52
C VAL A 25 -2.82 47.26 42.12
N SER A 26 -1.83 46.46 42.56
CA SER A 26 -1.57 45.12 42.01
C SER A 26 -2.34 43.96 42.67
N GLN A 27 -3.12 44.18 43.73
CA GLN A 27 -3.75 43.04 44.45
C GLN A 27 -5.10 42.59 43.87
N LEU A 28 -5.83 43.42 43.10
CA LEU A 28 -7.14 43.03 42.56
C LEU A 28 -7.04 42.38 41.16
N SER A 29 -5.97 42.64 40.39
CA SER A 29 -5.75 42.04 39.07
C SER A 29 -5.05 40.68 39.13
N GLN A 30 -4.31 40.39 40.22
CA GLN A 30 -3.57 39.13 40.38
C GLN A 30 -4.46 37.89 40.49
N ILE A 31 -5.68 38.01 41.02
CA ILE A 31 -6.59 36.86 41.17
C ILE A 31 -7.27 36.50 39.83
N SER A 32 -7.56 37.50 38.99
CA SER A 32 -8.13 37.30 37.65
C SER A 32 -7.08 36.77 36.66
N GLU A 33 -5.84 37.27 36.77
CA GLU A 33 -4.69 36.80 36.00
C GLU A 33 -4.29 35.36 36.35
N GLU A 34 -4.35 34.93 37.62
CA GLU A 34 -4.00 33.55 38.01
C GLU A 34 -4.94 32.51 37.39
N GLY A 35 -6.25 32.80 37.32
CA GLY A 35 -7.22 31.93 36.65
C GLY A 35 -7.02 31.89 35.13
N SER A 36 -6.69 33.03 34.52
CA SER A 36 -6.38 33.15 33.10
C SER A 36 -5.07 32.43 32.73
N GLN A 37 -4.05 32.51 33.59
CA GLN A 37 -2.78 31.81 33.41
C GLN A 37 -2.94 30.30 33.59
N LYS A 38 -3.69 29.83 34.58
CA LYS A 38 -3.96 28.40 34.77
C LYS A 38 -4.73 27.80 33.60
N THR A 39 -5.69 28.54 33.04
CA THR A 39 -6.45 28.12 31.85
C THR A 39 -5.61 28.16 30.58
N ALA A 40 -4.73 29.15 30.43
CA ALA A 40 -3.75 29.22 29.33
C ALA A 40 -2.73 28.08 29.41
N VAL A 41 -2.27 27.72 30.61
CA VAL A 41 -1.35 26.60 30.83
C VAL A 41 -2.04 25.26 30.56
N LEU A 42 -3.29 25.08 31.00
CA LEU A 42 -4.09 23.89 30.68
C LEU A 42 -4.42 23.79 29.18
N ALA A 43 -4.62 24.92 28.50
CA ALA A 43 -4.81 24.96 27.05
C ALA A 43 -3.52 24.62 26.30
N LEU A 44 -2.38 25.10 26.79
CA LEU A 44 -1.05 24.79 26.24
C LEU A 44 -0.72 23.30 26.43
N GLU A 45 -1.02 22.74 27.60
CA GLU A 45 -0.80 21.34 27.92
C GLU A 45 -1.67 20.42 27.05
N ARG A 46 -2.96 20.77 26.87
CA ARG A 46 -3.85 20.08 25.91
C ARG A 46 -3.38 20.23 24.47
N ALA A 47 -2.90 21.40 24.08
CA ALA A 47 -2.35 21.61 22.74
C ALA A 47 -1.09 20.78 22.50
N HIS A 48 -0.25 20.60 23.52
CA HIS A 48 0.94 19.76 23.45
C HIS A 48 0.58 18.26 23.40
N ALA A 49 -0.42 17.82 24.17
CA ALA A 49 -0.97 16.47 24.09
C ALA A 49 -1.59 16.18 22.71
N VAL A 50 -2.32 17.14 22.13
CA VAL A 50 -2.88 17.00 20.76
C VAL A 50 -1.77 17.02 19.71
N ALA A 51 -0.74 17.85 19.88
CA ALA A 51 0.38 17.93 18.95
C ALA A 51 1.21 16.64 18.93
N THR A 52 1.41 16.00 20.08
CA THR A 52 2.12 14.72 20.20
C THR A 52 1.34 13.57 19.56
N VAL A 53 0.03 13.47 19.81
CA VAL A 53 -0.84 12.48 19.14
C VAL A 53 -0.84 12.67 17.61
N ARG A 54 -0.85 13.92 17.13
CA ARG A 54 -0.80 14.24 15.69
C ARG A 54 0.54 13.89 15.05
N ARG A 55 1.65 14.00 15.79
CA ARG A 55 2.97 13.55 15.32
C ARG A 55 3.02 12.04 15.18
N GLU A 56 2.53 11.29 16.17
CA GLU A 56 2.46 9.82 16.09
C GLU A 56 1.52 9.33 14.99
N GLN A 57 0.37 9.99 14.77
CA GLN A 57 -0.52 9.65 13.65
C GLN A 57 0.13 9.90 12.27
N ARG A 58 0.98 10.92 12.15
CA ARG A 58 1.68 11.23 10.90
C ARG A 58 2.77 10.21 10.58
N GLU A 59 3.31 9.55 11.61
CA GLU A 59 4.27 8.45 11.46
C GLU A 59 3.58 7.11 11.15
N ARG A 60 2.32 6.92 11.54
CA ARG A 60 1.57 5.65 11.37
C ARG A 60 0.90 5.41 10.02
N ALA A 61 1.08 6.25 9.00
CA ALA A 61 0.37 6.05 7.73
C ALA A 61 1.27 5.75 6.52
N PHE A 62 2.53 5.37 6.73
CA PHE A 62 3.30 4.69 5.69
C PHE A 62 2.91 3.20 5.73
N VAL A 63 1.75 2.88 5.15
CA VAL A 63 1.39 1.48 4.87
C VAL A 63 2.37 1.00 3.82
N ASP A 64 3.23 0.05 4.19
CA ASP A 64 4.20 -0.52 3.27
C ASP A 64 3.47 -1.02 2.02
N PRO A 65 3.72 -0.45 0.83
CA PRO A 65 3.01 -0.84 -0.39
C PRO A 65 3.28 -2.31 -0.78
N ASN A 66 4.26 -2.93 -0.14
CA ASN A 66 4.69 -4.30 -0.35
C ASN A 66 4.06 -5.31 0.62
N ALA A 67 3.42 -4.84 1.70
CA ALA A 67 2.81 -5.75 2.69
C ALA A 67 1.66 -6.58 2.09
N ASN A 68 0.99 -6.03 1.07
CA ASN A 68 -0.14 -6.68 0.42
C ASN A 68 0.17 -7.00 -1.04
N PHE A 69 0.55 -8.25 -1.32
CA PHE A 69 0.78 -8.74 -2.69
C PHE A 69 -0.41 -8.47 -3.63
N PHE A 70 -1.63 -8.59 -3.11
CA PHE A 70 -2.85 -8.32 -3.86
C PHE A 70 -2.98 -6.86 -4.31
N VAL A 71 -2.61 -5.90 -3.44
CA VAL A 71 -2.65 -4.47 -3.78
C VAL A 71 -1.66 -4.17 -4.90
N ARG A 72 -0.47 -4.79 -4.86
CA ARG A 72 0.52 -4.67 -5.93
C ARG A 72 0.03 -5.25 -7.25
N LYS A 73 -0.64 -6.41 -7.23
CA LYS A 73 -1.24 -7.03 -8.42
C LYS A 73 -2.38 -6.19 -8.99
N TRP A 74 -3.18 -5.58 -8.13
CA TRP A 74 -4.28 -4.71 -8.51
C TRP A 74 -3.78 -3.39 -9.10
N LEU A 75 -2.76 -2.78 -8.49
CA LEU A 75 -2.06 -1.60 -9.03
C LEU A 75 -1.40 -1.88 -10.37
N LEU A 76 -0.74 -3.04 -10.52
CA LEU A 76 -0.16 -3.45 -11.81
C LEU A 76 -1.23 -3.60 -12.88
N PHE A 77 -2.39 -4.17 -12.51
CA PHE A 77 -3.54 -4.33 -13.39
C PHE A 77 -4.15 -2.96 -13.78
N GLU A 78 -4.16 -2.00 -12.85
CA GLU A 78 -4.60 -0.62 -13.12
C GLU A 78 -3.62 0.15 -14.00
N SER A 79 -2.32 -0.16 -13.90
CA SER A 79 -1.25 0.55 -14.62
C SER A 79 -0.98 0.09 -16.05
N THR A 80 -1.60 -0.99 -16.54
CA THR A 80 -1.45 -1.40 -17.95
C THR A 80 -2.19 -0.41 -18.83
N PHE A 81 -1.52 0.70 -19.13
CA PHE A 81 -1.75 1.87 -20.01
C PHE A 81 -3.10 2.03 -20.74
N ALA A 82 -3.69 0.95 -21.26
CA ALA A 82 -5.03 0.95 -21.87
C ALA A 82 -6.17 1.02 -20.83
N LEU A 83 -6.00 0.42 -19.64
CA LEU A 83 -7.04 0.41 -18.59
C LEU A 83 -7.12 1.73 -17.80
N SER A 84 -6.04 2.53 -17.76
CA SER A 84 -6.05 3.82 -17.06
C SER A 84 -6.62 4.96 -17.91
N MET A 85 -6.76 4.75 -19.22
CA MET A 85 -7.31 5.73 -20.17
C MET A 85 -8.78 5.47 -20.49
N LEU A 86 -9.30 4.29 -20.11
CA LEU A 86 -10.70 3.91 -20.28
C LEU A 86 -11.58 4.57 -19.20
N GLU A 87 -12.81 4.92 -19.55
CA GLU A 87 -13.76 5.38 -18.55
C GLU A 87 -14.06 4.27 -17.52
N PRO A 88 -14.41 4.60 -16.26
CA PRO A 88 -14.64 3.60 -15.22
C PRO A 88 -15.68 2.54 -15.59
N TRP A 89 -16.68 2.90 -16.42
CA TRP A 89 -17.71 1.98 -16.89
C TRP A 89 -17.19 1.05 -18.01
N GLU A 90 -16.36 1.56 -18.92
CA GLU A 90 -15.75 0.77 -20.01
C GLU A 90 -14.82 -0.29 -19.44
N LYS A 91 -14.04 0.07 -18.40
CA LYS A 91 -13.19 -0.87 -17.65
C LYS A 91 -13.99 -2.06 -17.11
N VAL A 92 -15.20 -1.82 -16.60
CA VAL A 92 -16.10 -2.88 -16.09
C VAL A 92 -16.55 -3.79 -17.23
N LEU A 93 -16.92 -3.24 -18.39
CA LEU A 93 -17.33 -4.05 -19.55
C LEU A 93 -16.18 -4.91 -20.09
N VAL A 94 -14.98 -4.34 -20.25
CA VAL A 94 -13.81 -5.09 -20.75
C VAL A 94 -13.45 -6.22 -19.78
N LEU A 95 -13.49 -5.97 -18.47
CA LEU A 95 -13.27 -6.98 -17.46
C LEU A 95 -14.32 -8.08 -17.50
N ALA A 96 -15.60 -7.73 -17.62
CA ALA A 96 -16.68 -8.70 -17.72
C ALA A 96 -16.53 -9.58 -18.97
N LEU A 97 -16.20 -8.97 -20.12
CA LEU A 97 -15.94 -9.69 -21.36
C LEU A 97 -14.72 -10.61 -21.23
N CYS A 98 -13.60 -10.11 -20.70
CA CYS A 98 -12.41 -10.91 -20.47
C CYS A 98 -12.70 -12.10 -19.54
N PHE A 99 -13.41 -11.86 -18.45
CA PHE A 99 -13.84 -12.92 -17.53
C PHE A 99 -14.75 -13.94 -18.22
N PHE A 100 -15.68 -13.48 -19.06
CA PHE A 100 -16.53 -14.35 -19.85
C PHE A 100 -15.73 -15.22 -20.83
N LEU A 101 -14.76 -14.65 -21.55
CA LEU A 101 -13.88 -15.42 -22.44
C LEU A 101 -13.05 -16.43 -21.66
N VAL A 102 -12.47 -16.04 -20.52
CA VAL A 102 -11.68 -16.94 -19.68
C VAL A 102 -12.55 -18.05 -19.10
N ALA A 103 -13.77 -17.76 -18.68
CA ALA A 103 -14.72 -18.77 -18.20
C ALA A 103 -15.12 -19.74 -19.31
N LEU A 104 -15.37 -19.23 -20.52
CA LEU A 104 -15.71 -20.05 -21.69
C LEU A 104 -14.53 -20.93 -22.10
N LEU A 105 -13.31 -20.37 -22.10
CA LEU A 105 -12.09 -21.11 -22.35
C LEU A 105 -11.85 -22.16 -21.27
N ALA A 106 -11.98 -21.81 -19.99
CA ALA A 106 -11.85 -22.75 -18.88
C ALA A 106 -12.85 -23.90 -19.02
N THR A 107 -14.12 -23.58 -19.29
CA THR A 107 -15.17 -24.60 -19.51
C THR A 107 -14.84 -25.49 -20.71
N GLY A 108 -14.37 -24.90 -21.82
CA GLY A 108 -13.91 -25.63 -22.99
C GLY A 108 -12.75 -26.55 -22.67
N VAL A 109 -11.73 -26.07 -21.96
CA VAL A 109 -10.57 -26.85 -21.51
C VAL A 109 -11.01 -27.97 -20.58
N PHE A 110 -11.78 -27.70 -19.52
CA PHE A 110 -12.24 -28.72 -18.59
C PHE A 110 -13.11 -29.80 -19.27
N ARG A 111 -13.85 -29.46 -20.33
CA ARG A 111 -14.65 -30.42 -21.09
C ARG A 111 -13.83 -31.20 -22.12
N TYR A 112 -12.96 -30.52 -22.87
CA TYR A 112 -12.24 -31.07 -24.01
C TYR A 112 -10.97 -31.81 -23.62
N LEU A 113 -10.24 -31.28 -22.64
CA LEU A 113 -8.96 -31.80 -22.19
C LEU A 113 -9.04 -33.25 -21.66
N PRO A 114 -10.01 -33.67 -20.82
CA PRO A 114 -10.06 -35.07 -20.38
C PRO A 114 -10.29 -36.05 -21.53
N PHE A 115 -11.11 -35.68 -22.52
CA PHE A 115 -11.34 -36.50 -23.71
C PHE A 115 -10.04 -36.64 -24.53
N HIS A 116 -9.32 -35.54 -24.72
CA HIS A 116 -8.09 -35.57 -25.52
C HIS A 116 -6.93 -36.29 -24.80
N LEU A 117 -6.84 -36.15 -23.47
CA LEU A 117 -5.88 -36.90 -22.66
C LEU A 117 -6.09 -38.41 -22.77
N GLN A 118 -7.33 -38.90 -22.79
CA GLN A 118 -7.59 -40.32 -22.95
C GLN A 118 -7.10 -40.86 -24.30
N PHE A 119 -7.29 -40.10 -25.37
CA PHE A 119 -6.82 -40.46 -26.70
C PHE A 119 -5.29 -40.56 -26.77
N ILE A 120 -4.59 -39.52 -26.28
CA ILE A 120 -3.12 -39.49 -26.27
C ILE A 120 -2.60 -40.65 -25.41
N ASN A 121 -3.22 -40.90 -24.25
CA ASN A 121 -2.79 -41.95 -23.33
C ASN A 121 -2.87 -43.35 -23.97
N ARG A 122 -3.95 -43.67 -24.69
CA ARG A 122 -4.07 -44.95 -25.43
C ARG A 122 -2.98 -45.10 -26.48
N ARG A 123 -2.70 -44.04 -27.25
CA ARG A 123 -1.65 -44.04 -28.27
C ARG A 123 -0.26 -44.19 -27.65
N THR A 124 0.04 -43.48 -26.56
CA THR A 124 1.31 -43.59 -25.85
C THR A 124 1.54 -45.00 -25.31
N ARG A 125 0.51 -45.66 -24.77
CA ARG A 125 0.60 -47.05 -24.30
C ARG A 125 0.88 -48.03 -25.43
N PHE A 126 0.19 -47.86 -26.56
CA PHE A 126 0.44 -48.67 -27.74
C PHE A 126 1.90 -48.59 -28.20
N TYR A 127 2.49 -47.40 -28.20
CA TYR A 127 3.89 -47.24 -28.64
C TYR A 127 4.92 -47.77 -27.62
N ILE A 128 4.63 -47.75 -26.32
CA ILE A 128 5.59 -48.20 -25.30
C ILE A 128 5.45 -49.69 -25.00
N LEU A 129 4.23 -50.22 -24.90
CA LEU A 129 3.95 -51.61 -24.48
C LEU A 129 3.49 -52.50 -25.65
N GLY A 130 3.12 -51.93 -26.79
CA GLY A 130 2.51 -52.70 -27.89
C GLY A 130 1.04 -53.06 -27.66
N ASP A 131 0.46 -52.63 -26.53
CA ASP A 131 -0.93 -52.89 -26.17
C ASP A 131 -1.63 -51.59 -25.73
N GLU A 132 -2.83 -51.37 -26.27
CA GLU A 132 -3.65 -50.19 -26.01
C GLU A 132 -4.43 -50.28 -24.68
N HIS A 133 -4.63 -51.50 -24.17
CA HIS A 133 -5.37 -51.79 -22.94
C HIS A 133 -4.49 -51.99 -21.72
N ALA A 134 -3.17 -51.92 -21.88
CA ALA A 134 -2.24 -52.12 -20.79
C ALA A 134 -2.49 -51.12 -19.63
N PRO A 135 -2.47 -51.57 -18.37
CA PRO A 135 -2.69 -50.69 -17.23
C PRO A 135 -1.54 -49.67 -17.12
N LEU A 136 -1.84 -48.45 -16.67
CA LEU A 136 -0.84 -47.39 -16.48
C LEU A 136 0.29 -47.80 -15.53
N SER A 137 -0.01 -48.68 -14.57
CA SER A 137 0.98 -49.24 -13.65
C SER A 137 2.06 -50.02 -14.41
N ALA A 138 1.72 -50.73 -15.49
CA ALA A 138 2.70 -51.47 -16.29
C ALA A 138 3.68 -50.52 -17.02
N VAL A 139 3.20 -49.37 -17.50
CA VAL A 139 4.05 -48.30 -18.06
C VAL A 139 4.95 -47.72 -16.97
N ALA A 140 4.38 -47.39 -15.81
CA ALA A 140 5.11 -46.81 -14.69
C ALA A 140 6.18 -47.75 -14.14
N THR A 141 5.90 -49.06 -14.06
CA THR A 141 6.89 -50.07 -13.66
C THR A 141 7.97 -50.24 -14.71
N LEU A 142 7.65 -50.18 -16.01
CA LEU A 142 8.66 -50.31 -17.07
C LEU A 142 9.58 -49.08 -17.15
N VAL A 143 9.03 -47.88 -16.95
CA VAL A 143 9.82 -46.65 -16.83
C VAL A 143 10.64 -46.70 -15.53
N GLY A 144 10.01 -46.99 -14.40
CA GLY A 144 10.68 -47.09 -13.10
C GLY A 144 11.79 -48.14 -13.06
N ALA A 145 11.57 -49.30 -13.68
CA ALA A 145 12.56 -50.37 -13.79
C ALA A 145 13.71 -50.07 -14.75
N ARG A 146 13.59 -49.07 -15.62
CA ARG A 146 14.69 -48.61 -16.50
C ARG A 146 15.59 -47.58 -15.80
N TRP A 147 15.09 -46.90 -14.78
CA TRP A 147 15.81 -45.83 -14.07
C TRP A 147 16.32 -46.23 -12.68
N LEU A 148 16.09 -47.49 -12.28
CA LEU A 148 16.76 -48.13 -11.14
C LEU A 148 17.86 -49.06 -11.66
#